data_AF-A0A7H0SQP1-F1
#
_entry.id   AF-A0A7H0SQP1-F1
#
_cell.length_a   1.000
_cell.length_b   1.000
_cell.length_c   1.000
_cell.angle_alpha   90.00
_cell.angle_beta   90.00
_cell.angle_gamma   90.00
#
_symmetry.space_group_name_H-M   'P 1'
#
loop_
_entity.id
_entity.type
_entity.pdbx_description
1 polymer ?
#
loop_
_entity_poly.entity_id
_entity_poly.type
_entity_poly.pdbx_seq_one_letter_code
_entity_poly.pdbx_strand_id
1 'polypeptide(L)' 'MMYMNHLDLIGTKDVARIIGRSRATVLRMVQAGELTPAGFIGNRKIRVFSRAEIEALARNEGAK' A
#
# COMPACT_ATOMS: atom_id res chain seq x y z
N MET A 1 10.27 -21.38 -12.96
CA MET A 1 10.93 -20.84 -11.75
C MET A 1 10.69 -19.33 -11.76
N MET A 2 9.68 -18.85 -11.03
CA MET A 2 9.32 -17.42 -11.07
C MET A 2 10.14 -16.64 -10.04
N TYR A 3 11.10 -15.87 -10.53
CA TYR A 3 11.79 -14.86 -9.73
C TYR A 3 10.80 -13.71 -9.49
N MET A 4 10.03 -13.77 -8.38
CA MET A 4 9.29 -12.61 -7.88
C MET A 4 10.24 -11.66 -7.17
N ASN A 5 11.17 -11.06 -7.91
CA ASN A 5 12.16 -10.14 -7.36
C ASN A 5 11.95 -8.73 -7.91
N HIS A 6 10.92 -8.08 -7.39
CA HIS A 6 10.90 -6.63 -7.28
C HIS A 6 10.11 -6.31 -6.02
N LEU A 7 10.80 -6.02 -4.91
CA LEU A 7 10.20 -5.35 -3.76
C LEU A 7 9.85 -3.92 -4.22
N ASP A 8 8.83 -3.80 -5.06
CA ASP A 8 8.34 -2.53 -5.58
C ASP A 8 7.56 -1.86 -4.44
N LEU A 9 8.34 -1.24 -3.55
CA LEU A 9 7.86 -0.53 -2.38
C LEU A 9 7.33 0.83 -2.82
N ILE A 10 6.03 1.00 -2.65
CA ILE A 10 5.31 2.20 -3.05
C ILE A 10 4.95 3.05 -1.84
N GLY A 11 4.92 4.37 -2.02
CA GLY A 11 4.54 5.30 -0.96
C GLY A 11 3.02 5.43 -0.83
N THR A 12 2.57 6.08 0.24
CA THR A 12 1.13 6.35 0.49
C THR A 12 0.41 7.04 -0.68
N LYS A 13 1.13 7.86 -1.47
CA LYS A 13 0.56 8.55 -2.65
C LYS A 13 0.19 7.57 -3.76
N ASP A 14 1.07 6.61 -4.03
CA ASP A 14 0.85 5.60 -5.06
C ASP A 14 -0.21 4.60 -4.61
N VAL A 15 -0.22 4.22 -3.33
CA VAL A 15 -1.30 3.41 -2.75
C VAL A 15 -2.65 4.06 -2.98
N ALA A 16 -2.80 5.34 -2.61
CA ALA A 16 -4.01 6.12 -2.81
C ALA A 16 -4.48 6.11 -4.28
N ARG A 17 -3.54 6.21 -5.23
CA ARG A 17 -3.83 6.16 -6.66
C ARG A 17 -4.32 4.78 -7.11
N ILE A 18 -3.71 3.71 -6.62
CA ILE A 18 -4.06 2.32 -7.00
C ILE A 18 -5.44 1.95 -6.44
N ILE A 19 -5.70 2.25 -5.17
CA ILE A 19 -6.98 1.92 -4.52
C ILE A 19 -8.10 2.91 -4.87
N GLY A 20 -7.79 4.01 -5.58
CA GLY A 20 -8.77 5.04 -5.94
C GLY A 20 -9.32 5.83 -4.74
N ARG A 21 -8.54 6.01 -3.67
CA ARG A 21 -8.96 6.72 -2.44
C ARG A 21 -8.04 7.90 -2.14
N SER A 22 -8.47 8.78 -1.23
CA SER A 22 -7.63 9.87 -0.77
C SER A 22 -6.48 9.37 0.13
N ARG A 23 -5.37 10.13 0.20
CA ARG A 23 -4.27 9.85 1.14
C ARG A 23 -4.74 9.83 2.60
N ALA A 24 -5.72 10.66 2.96
CA ALA A 24 -6.31 10.68 4.29
C ALA A 24 -7.06 9.37 4.59
N THR A 25 -7.78 8.82 3.60
CA THR A 25 -8.41 7.50 3.70
C THR A 25 -7.38 6.41 3.91
N VAL A 26 -6.28 6.39 3.14
CA VAL A 26 -5.19 5.42 3.32
C VAL A 26 -4.62 5.50 4.74
N LEU A 27 -4.35 6.70 5.25
CA LEU A 27 -3.85 6.88 6.61
C LEU A 27 -4.84 6.39 7.68
N ARG A 28 -6.15 6.59 7.45
CA ARG A 28 -7.20 6.06 8.32
C ARG A 28 -7.21 4.53 8.31
N MET A 29 -7.10 3.91 7.13
CA MET A 29 -7.03 2.45 6.99
C MET A 29 -5.81 1.88 7.73
N VAL A 30 -4.66 2.57 7.64
CA VAL A 30 -3.46 2.17 8.40
C VAL A 30 -3.68 2.28 9.91
N GLN A 31 -4.31 3.35 10.38
CA GLN A 31 -4.63 3.52 11.81
C GLN A 31 -5.69 2.54 12.31
N ALA A 32 -6.64 2.16 11.45
CA ALA A 32 -7.66 1.16 11.74
C ALA A 32 -7.11 -0.28 11.68
N GLY A 33 -5.87 -0.48 11.20
CA GLY A 33 -5.28 -1.81 11.01
C GLY A 33 -5.74 -2.53 9.74
N GLU A 34 -6.53 -1.88 8.89
CA GLU A 34 -7.00 -2.41 7.59
C GLU A 34 -5.87 -2.49 6.55
N LEU A 35 -4.80 -1.69 6.73
CA LEU A 35 -3.69 -1.62 5.79
C LEU A 35 -2.35 -1.56 6.52
N THR A 36 -1.48 -2.55 6.30
CA THR A 36 -0.20 -2.66 7.02
C THR A 36 0.96 -2.13 6.16
N PRO A 37 1.73 -1.14 6.62
CA PRO A 37 2.96 -0.74 5.93
C PRO A 37 4.01 -1.83 6.04
N ALA A 38 4.64 -2.17 4.92
CA ALA A 38 5.76 -3.10 4.85
C ALA A 38 7.01 -2.55 5.58
N GLY A 39 7.09 -1.23 5.71
CA GLY A 39 8.17 -0.59 6.45
C GLY A 39 8.11 0.93 6.43
N PHE A 40 9.21 1.53 6.87
CA PHE A 40 9.39 2.98 6.88
C PHE A 40 10.74 3.33 6.25
N ILE A 41 10.76 4.31 5.35
CA ILE A 41 11.97 4.80 4.71
C ILE A 41 12.38 6.17 5.27
N GLY A 42 13.66 6.27 5.63
CA GLY A 42 14.34 7.49 6.04
C GLY A 42 13.94 8.03 7.42
N ASN A 43 14.63 9.10 7.85
CA ASN A 43 14.41 9.74 9.15
C ASN A 43 13.00 10.33 9.32
N ARG A 44 12.32 10.61 8.21
CA ARG A 44 10.93 11.11 8.18
C ARG A 44 9.88 10.01 8.35
N LYS A 45 10.29 8.75 8.52
CA LYS A 45 9.40 7.58 8.70
C LYS A 45 8.32 7.51 7.60
N ILE A 46 8.75 7.59 6.34
CA ILE A 46 7.81 7.52 5.20
C ILE A 46 7.32 6.08 5.11
N ARG A 47 6.00 5.87 5.29
CA ARG A 47 5.37 4.56 5.17
C ARG A 47 5.46 4.05 3.74
N VAL A 48 5.95 2.83 3.60
CA VAL A 48 5.99 2.12 2.32
C VAL A 48 5.20 0.84 2.38
N PHE A 49 4.67 0.44 1.23
CA PHE A 49 3.75 -0.67 1.06
C PHE A 49 4.22 -1.51 -0.12
N SER A 50 3.99 -2.83 -0.07
CA SER A 50 4.24 -3.68 -1.23
C SER A 50 3.21 -3.40 -2.30
N ARG A 51 3.65 -3.04 -3.51
CA ARG A 51 2.74 -2.82 -4.64
C ARG A 51 1.85 -4.03 -4.91
N ALA A 52 2.42 -5.23 -4.88
CA ALA A 52 1.69 -6.46 -5.16
C ALA A 52 0.55 -6.70 -4.15
N GLU A 53 0.79 -6.42 -2.86
CA GLU A 53 -0.23 -6.55 -1.82
C GLU A 53 -1.35 -5.52 -2.00
N ILE A 54 -0.99 -4.28 -2.35
CA ILE A 54 -1.97 -3.20 -2.60
C ILE A 54 -2.82 -3.49 -3.84
N GLU A 55 -2.24 -4.01 -4.90
CA GLU A 55 -2.97 -4.42 -6.10
C GLU A 55 -3.88 -5.63 -5.84
N ALA A 56 -3.47 -6.56 -4.97
CA ALA A 56 -4.34 -7.64 -4.51
C ALA A 56 -5.52 -7.10 -3.67
N LEU A 57 -5.26 -6.16 -2.75
CA LEU A 57 -6.28 -5.52 -1.93
C LEU A 57 -7.30 -4.76 -2.79
N ALA A 58 -6.83 -3.96 -3.77
CA ALA A 58 -7.69 -3.19 -4.67
C ALA A 58 -8.62 -4.10 -5.49
N ARG A 59 -8.13 -5.26 -5.95
CA ARG A 59 -8.96 -6.26 -6.64
C ARG A 59 -10.03 -6.87 -5.74
N ASN A 60 -9.72 -7.11 -4.47
CA ASN A 60 -10.66 -7.69 -3.52
C ASN A 60 -11.76 -6.68 -3.11
N GLU A 61 -11.38 -5.42 -2.87
CA GLU A 61 -12.31 -4.34 -2.52
C GLU A 61 -13.23 -3.93 -3.68
N GLY A 62 -12.75 -4.00 -4.92
CA GLY A 62 -13.55 -3.69 -6.12
C GLY A 62 -14.51 -4.79 -6.57
N ALA A 63 -14.49 -5.96 -5.94
CA ALA A 63 -15.34 -7.11 -6.27
C ALA A 63 -16.64 -7.18 -5.44
N LYS A 64 -16.95 -6.13 -4.67
CA LYS A 64 -18.11 -6.06 -3.76
C LYS A 64 -19.05 -4.94 -4.20
#